data_AF-A0A8J7ZD89-F1
#
_entry.id   AF-A0A8J7ZD89-F1
#
_cell.length_a   1.000
_cell.length_b   1.000
_cell.length_c   1.000
_cell.angle_alpha   90.00
_cell.angle_beta   90.00
_cell.angle_gamma   90.00
#
_symmetry.space_group_name_H-M   'P 1'
#
loop_
_entity.id
_entity.type
_entity.pdbx_description
1 polymer ?
#
loop_
_entity_poly.entity_id
_entity_poly.type
_entity_poly.pdbx_seq_one_letter_code
_entity_poly.pdbx_strand_id
1 'polypeptide(L)'
;NGLSRKDCGKKKLLLVITIVGILNSLSILFSGIFNESTNYPVHFVFSLMIFITLVPVLILTGILLIKEGMFSKILSILSFILAAFNIFFVIWVFTIGTSRGAIIEWISVFSYNGWALLNAINLLINTKSFIRLNIPTNQ
;
A
#
# COMPACT_ATOMS: atom_id res chain seq x y z
N ASN A 1 23.63 1.30 -22.21
CA ASN A 1 22.72 0.16 -21.94
C ASN A 1 22.30 -0.04 -20.48
N GLY A 2 22.93 0.60 -19.48
CA GLY A 2 22.55 0.45 -18.05
C GLY A 2 21.30 1.23 -17.58
N LEU A 3 20.98 2.37 -18.21
CA LEU A 3 19.80 3.18 -17.88
C LEU A 3 18.48 2.45 -18.22
N SER A 4 18.39 1.87 -19.42
CA SER A 4 17.19 1.15 -19.91
C SER A 4 16.77 -0.04 -19.01
N ARG A 5 17.73 -0.78 -18.42
CA ARG A 5 17.41 -1.92 -17.53
C ARG A 5 16.85 -1.49 -16.18
N LYS A 6 17.35 -0.40 -15.58
CA LYS A 6 16.84 0.13 -14.31
C LYS A 6 15.40 0.63 -14.44
N ASP A 7 15.10 1.30 -15.56
CA ASP A 7 13.75 1.79 -15.85
C ASP A 7 12.76 0.65 -16.12
N CYS A 8 13.20 -0.43 -16.76
CA CYS A 8 12.38 -1.63 -16.96
C CYS A 8 11.98 -2.29 -15.63
N GLY A 9 12.91 -2.42 -14.68
CA GLY A 9 12.63 -2.97 -13.35
C GLY A 9 11.62 -2.15 -12.56
N LYS A 10 11.76 -0.81 -12.58
CA LYS A 10 10.84 0.11 -11.91
C LYS A 10 9.42 0.02 -12.50
N LYS A 11 9.30 -0.05 -13.84
CA LYS A 11 8.00 -0.21 -14.52
C LYS A 11 7.30 -1.51 -14.16
N LYS A 12 8.04 -2.63 -14.14
CA LYS A 12 7.49 -3.93 -13.71
C LYS A 12 7.02 -3.89 -12.25
N LEU A 13 7.80 -3.27 -11.36
CA LEU A 13 7.44 -3.14 -9.96
C LEU A 13 6.17 -2.30 -9.76
N LEU A 14 6.03 -1.18 -10.48
CA LEU A 14 4.82 -0.37 -10.47
C LEU A 14 3.61 -1.14 -10.98
N LEU A 15 3.75 -1.90 -12.07
CA LEU A 15 2.67 -2.74 -12.59
C LEU A 15 2.19 -3.76 -11.54
N VAL A 16 3.12 -4.43 -10.86
CA VAL A 16 2.80 -5.38 -9.78
C VAL A 16 2.07 -4.66 -8.63
N ILE A 17 2.57 -3.51 -8.18
CA ILE A 17 1.92 -2.71 -7.12
C ILE A 17 0.49 -2.34 -7.53
N THR A 18 0.26 -1.91 -8.78
CA THR A 18 -1.08 -1.57 -9.28
C THR A 18 -2.00 -2.77 -9.31
N ILE A 19 -1.56 -3.92 -9.83
CA ILE A 19 -2.37 -5.15 -9.88
C ILE A 19 -2.76 -5.56 -8.46
N VAL A 20 -1.81 -5.58 -7.52
CA VAL A 20 -2.08 -5.98 -6.15
C VAL A 20 -2.99 -4.96 -5.44
N GLY A 21 -2.85 -3.67 -5.72
CA GLY A 21 -3.75 -2.62 -5.21
C GLY A 21 -5.20 -2.76 -5.72
N ILE A 22 -5.37 -3.16 -6.98
CA ILE A 22 -6.71 -3.47 -7.55
C ILE A 22 -7.32 -4.67 -6.82
N LEU A 23 -6.55 -5.75 -6.64
CA LEU A 23 -7.01 -6.94 -5.90
C LEU A 23 -7.38 -6.61 -4.44
N ASN A 24 -6.60 -5.73 -3.80
CA ASN A 24 -6.90 -5.23 -2.46
C ASN A 24 -8.23 -4.48 -2.42
N SER A 25 -8.44 -3.55 -3.37
CA SER A 25 -9.68 -2.76 -3.47
C SER A 25 -10.90 -3.64 -3.72
N LEU A 26 -10.77 -4.66 -4.57
CA LEU A 26 -11.84 -5.65 -4.79
C LEU A 26 -12.13 -6.45 -3.52
N SER A 27 -11.09 -6.81 -2.75
CA SER A 27 -11.27 -7.54 -1.49
C SER A 27 -12.02 -6.72 -0.45
N ILE A 28 -11.75 -5.41 -0.34
CA ILE A 28 -12.51 -4.48 0.51
C ILE A 28 -13.97 -4.37 0.06
N LEU A 29 -14.22 -4.28 -1.25
CA LEU A 29 -15.58 -4.21 -1.78
C LEU A 29 -16.36 -5.49 -1.45
N PHE A 30 -15.73 -6.66 -1.63
CA PHE A 30 -16.37 -7.94 -1.32
C PHE A 30 -16.54 -8.20 0.18
N SER A 31 -15.63 -7.75 1.05
CA SER A 31 -15.84 -7.83 2.51
C SER A 31 -17.04 -7.01 2.98
N GLY A 32 -17.30 -5.86 2.32
CA GLY A 32 -18.49 -5.06 2.55
C GLY A 32 -19.79 -5.71 2.05
N ILE A 33 -19.75 -6.41 0.90
CA ILE A 33 -20.91 -7.14 0.36
C ILE A 33 -21.26 -8.36 1.23
N PHE A 34 -20.24 -9.16 1.57
CA PHE A 34 -20.39 -10.34 2.42
C PHE A 34 -20.17 -9.94 3.87
N ASN A 35 -21.22 -9.42 4.51
CA ASN A 35 -21.09 -8.97 5.90
C ASN A 35 -20.81 -10.14 6.86
N GLU A 36 -20.18 -9.83 8.00
CA GLU A 36 -19.82 -10.82 9.01
C GLU A 36 -21.03 -11.57 9.59
N SER A 37 -22.18 -10.90 9.74
CA SER A 37 -23.42 -11.47 10.30
C SER A 37 -24.14 -12.46 9.39
N THR A 38 -23.89 -12.43 8.08
CA THR A 38 -24.58 -13.24 7.07
C THR A 38 -23.71 -14.35 6.52
N ASN A 39 -22.40 -14.10 6.36
CA ASN A 39 -21.48 -15.10 5.82
C ASN A 39 -20.06 -14.94 6.36
N TYR A 40 -19.89 -15.23 7.66
CA TYR A 40 -18.62 -15.13 8.37
C TYR A 40 -17.42 -15.78 7.65
N PRO A 41 -17.50 -17.02 7.11
CA PRO A 41 -16.36 -17.64 6.45
C PRO A 41 -15.91 -16.88 5.21
N VAL A 42 -16.85 -16.39 4.41
CA VAL A 42 -16.56 -15.63 3.19
C VAL A 42 -16.01 -14.24 3.53
N HIS A 43 -16.62 -13.57 4.51
CA HIS A 43 -16.13 -12.30 5.03
C HIS A 43 -14.67 -12.42 5.49
N PHE A 44 -14.36 -13.44 6.31
CA PHE A 44 -13.02 -13.70 6.80
C PHE A 44 -11.99 -13.94 5.69
N VAL A 45 -12.36 -14.67 4.63
CA VAL A 45 -11.48 -14.88 3.47
C VAL A 45 -11.15 -13.55 2.79
N PHE A 46 -12.14 -12.70 2.55
CA PHE A 46 -11.89 -11.38 1.95
C PHE A 46 -11.09 -10.47 2.88
N SER A 47 -11.37 -10.44 4.19
CA SER A 47 -10.56 -9.70 5.16
C SER A 47 -9.10 -10.15 5.15
N LEU A 48 -8.84 -11.46 5.02
CA LEU A 48 -7.48 -12.00 4.89
C LEU A 48 -6.84 -11.65 3.54
N MET A 49 -7.61 -11.65 2.44
CA MET A 49 -7.12 -11.22 1.13
C MET A 49 -6.70 -9.75 1.11
N ILE A 50 -7.41 -8.87 1.84
CA ILE A 50 -6.98 -7.46 2.02
C ILE A 50 -5.59 -7.44 2.65
N PHE A 51 -5.36 -8.18 3.73
CA PHE A 51 -4.05 -8.23 4.38
C PHE A 51 -2.95 -8.79 3.45
N ILE A 52 -3.20 -9.94 2.82
CA ILE A 52 -2.24 -10.64 1.96
C ILE A 52 -1.83 -9.78 0.75
N THR A 53 -2.73 -8.94 0.24
CA THR A 53 -2.43 -8.03 -0.87
C THR A 53 -1.78 -6.72 -0.40
N LEU A 54 -2.17 -6.19 0.76
CA LEU A 54 -1.66 -4.92 1.27
C LEU A 54 -0.19 -5.00 1.68
N VAL A 55 0.21 -6.02 2.44
CA VAL A 55 1.58 -6.11 2.98
C VAL A 55 2.64 -6.14 1.86
N PRO A 56 2.50 -6.95 0.80
CA PRO A 56 3.40 -6.88 -0.36
C PRO A 56 3.42 -5.50 -1.00
N VAL A 57 2.27 -4.83 -1.16
CA VAL A 57 2.22 -3.46 -1.72
C VAL A 57 3.05 -2.49 -0.90
N LEU A 58 2.91 -2.52 0.43
CA LEU A 58 3.67 -1.68 1.35
C LEU A 58 5.17 -1.94 1.22
N ILE A 59 5.59 -3.21 1.22
CA ILE A 59 7.00 -3.60 1.11
C ILE A 59 7.58 -3.18 -0.25
N LEU A 60 6.89 -3.49 -1.35
CA LEU A 60 7.34 -3.16 -2.70
C LEU A 60 7.42 -1.66 -2.92
N THR A 61 6.47 -0.89 -2.38
CA THR A 61 6.49 0.57 -2.37
C THR A 61 7.68 1.10 -1.58
N GLY A 62 7.94 0.54 -0.40
CA GLY A 62 9.12 0.85 0.40
C GLY A 62 10.42 0.65 -0.38
N ILE A 63 10.57 -0.51 -1.01
CA ILE A 63 11.75 -0.84 -1.83
C ILE A 63 11.91 0.13 -3.01
N LEU A 64 10.80 0.51 -3.65
CA LEU A 64 10.82 1.44 -4.79
C LEU A 64 11.27 2.85 -4.36
N LEU A 65 10.82 3.32 -3.20
CA LEU A 65 11.05 4.70 -2.75
C LEU A 65 12.39 4.89 -1.99
N ILE A 66 13.03 3.83 -1.47
CA ILE A 66 14.22 3.98 -0.62
C ILE A 66 15.45 4.53 -1.34
N LYS A 67 15.51 4.38 -2.66
CA LYS A 67 16.63 4.84 -3.50
C LYS A 67 16.40 6.24 -4.08
N GLU A 68 15.25 6.84 -3.81
CA GLU A 68 14.86 8.14 -4.32
C GLU A 68 15.32 9.27 -3.35
N GLY A 69 14.85 10.50 -3.57
CA GLY A 69 15.19 11.67 -2.76
C GLY A 69 14.84 11.54 -1.27
N MET A 70 15.32 12.47 -0.44
CA MET A 70 15.16 12.45 1.02
C MET A 70 13.70 12.26 1.47
N PHE A 71 12.76 12.95 0.82
CA PHE A 71 11.34 12.82 1.14
C PHE A 71 10.79 11.43 0.82
N SER A 72 11.10 10.87 -0.35
CA SER A 72 10.69 9.53 -0.73
C SER A 72 11.31 8.45 0.18
N LYS A 73 12.51 8.68 0.73
CA LYS A 73 13.09 7.79 1.76
C LYS A 73 12.28 7.76 3.05
N ILE A 74 11.75 8.90 3.49
CA ILE A 74 10.86 8.95 4.67
C ILE A 74 9.60 8.13 4.38
N LEU A 75 8.99 8.30 3.20
CA LEU A 75 7.81 7.53 2.80
C LEU A 75 8.09 6.02 2.70
N SER A 76 9.30 5.65 2.27
CA SER A 76 9.76 4.27 2.25
C SER A 76 9.77 3.66 3.66
N ILE A 77 10.37 4.37 4.62
CA ILE A 77 10.40 3.96 6.04
C ILE A 77 8.98 3.83 6.59
N LEU A 78 8.11 4.81 6.34
CA LEU A 78 6.71 4.76 6.77
C LEU A 78 5.96 3.56 6.17
N SER A 79 6.24 3.21 4.91
CA SER A 79 5.65 2.03 4.26
C SER A 79 6.09 0.73 4.95
N PHE A 80 7.37 0.61 5.33
CA PHE A 80 7.86 -0.53 6.09
C PHE A 80 7.29 -0.59 7.51
N ILE A 81 7.14 0.55 8.19
CA ILE A 81 6.50 0.63 9.51
C ILE A 81 5.06 0.15 9.42
N LEU A 82 4.29 0.62 8.42
CA LEU A 82 2.92 0.14 8.20
C LEU A 82 2.89 -1.37 7.93
N ALA A 83 3.81 -1.90 7.12
CA ALA A 83 3.87 -3.34 6.86
C ALA A 83 4.14 -4.14 8.15
N ALA A 84 5.13 -3.72 8.94
CA ALA A 84 5.45 -4.35 10.22
C ALA A 84 4.28 -4.28 11.21
N PHE A 85 3.60 -3.13 11.28
CA PHE A 85 2.42 -2.94 12.11
C PHE A 85 1.29 -3.90 11.72
N ASN A 86 1.01 -4.05 10.42
CA ASN A 86 0.00 -5.00 9.92
C ASN A 86 0.36 -6.44 10.30
N ILE A 87 1.60 -6.87 10.07
CA ILE A 87 2.05 -8.23 10.39
C ILE A 87 1.91 -8.50 11.89
N PHE A 88 2.40 -7.58 12.73
CA PHE A 88 2.28 -7.67 14.18
C PHE A 88 0.83 -7.82 14.62
N PHE A 89 -0.06 -6.96 14.10
CA PHE A 89 -1.48 -6.99 14.47
C PHE A 89 -2.17 -8.26 14.02
N VAL A 90 -1.87 -8.77 12.83
CA VAL A 90 -2.44 -10.05 12.37
C VAL A 90 -2.02 -11.20 13.28
N ILE A 91 -0.74 -11.30 13.64
CA ILE A 91 -0.25 -12.30 14.58
C ILE A 91 -0.97 -12.18 15.94
N TRP A 92 -1.11 -10.95 16.43
CA TRP A 92 -1.80 -10.64 17.69
C TRP A 92 -3.27 -11.07 17.66
N VAL A 93 -4.00 -10.76 16.59
CA VAL A 93 -5.41 -11.17 16.42
C VAL A 93 -5.56 -12.71 16.39
N PHE A 94 -4.66 -13.41 15.70
CA PHE A 94 -4.69 -14.88 15.69
C PHE A 94 -4.44 -15.48 17.08
N THR A 95 -3.65 -14.80 17.91
CA THR A 95 -3.27 -15.25 19.26
C THR A 95 -4.38 -15.05 20.29
N ILE A 96 -5.16 -13.96 20.22
CA ILE A 96 -6.08 -13.54 21.30
C ILE A 96 -7.52 -14.05 21.11
N GLY A 97 -7.86 -14.54 19.90
CA GLY A 97 -9.09 -15.32 19.67
C GLY A 97 -10.39 -14.52 19.62
N THR A 98 -10.37 -13.20 19.77
CA THR A 98 -11.55 -12.32 19.64
C THR A 98 -11.80 -11.95 18.17
N SER A 99 -13.08 -11.87 17.77
CA SER A 99 -13.64 -11.32 16.51
C SER A 99 -12.62 -10.99 15.40
N ARG A 100 -12.04 -12.05 14.81
CA ARG A 100 -10.83 -11.96 13.97
C ARG A 100 -11.05 -11.23 12.65
N GLY A 101 -12.23 -11.32 12.04
CA GLY A 101 -12.52 -10.81 10.71
C GLY A 101 -12.50 -9.28 10.66
N ALA A 102 -13.42 -8.65 11.38
CA ALA A 102 -13.59 -7.20 11.36
C ALA A 102 -12.33 -6.43 11.79
N ILE A 103 -11.65 -6.88 12.85
CA ILE A 103 -10.44 -6.19 13.35
C ILE A 103 -9.32 -6.22 12.31
N ILE A 104 -9.07 -7.38 11.68
CA ILE A 104 -8.05 -7.51 10.62
C ILE A 104 -8.40 -6.63 9.42
N GLU A 105 -9.67 -6.60 9.03
CA GLU A 105 -10.14 -5.75 7.95
C GLU A 105 -9.89 -4.28 8.24
N TRP A 106 -10.34 -3.76 9.38
CA TRP A 106 -10.21 -2.34 9.70
C TRP A 106 -8.75 -1.88 9.79
N ILE A 107 -7.88 -2.68 10.41
CA ILE A 107 -6.43 -2.37 10.46
C ILE A 107 -5.83 -2.30 9.06
N SER A 108 -6.22 -3.24 8.19
CA SER A 108 -5.75 -3.29 6.81
C SER A 108 -6.29 -2.09 6.01
N VAL A 109 -7.56 -1.72 6.19
CA VAL A 109 -8.17 -0.55 5.54
C VAL A 109 -7.49 0.76 5.98
N PHE A 110 -7.26 0.96 7.28
CA PHE A 110 -6.55 2.16 7.77
C PHE A 110 -5.12 2.24 7.22
N SER A 111 -4.44 1.10 7.14
CA SER A 111 -3.09 1.02 6.60
C SER A 111 -3.04 1.27 5.10
N TYR A 112 -4.03 0.78 4.36
CA TYR A 112 -4.22 1.08 2.94
C TYR A 112 -4.45 2.57 2.70
N ASN A 113 -5.34 3.20 3.48
CA ASN A 113 -5.58 4.64 3.39
C ASN A 113 -4.33 5.46 3.73
N GLY A 114 -3.59 5.05 4.76
CA GLY A 114 -2.29 5.64 5.09
C GLY A 114 -1.32 5.57 3.92
N TRP A 115 -1.16 4.40 3.31
CA TRP A 115 -0.32 4.22 2.12
C TRP A 115 -0.79 5.04 0.91
N ALA A 116 -2.10 5.09 0.65
CA ALA A 116 -2.67 5.87 -0.45
C ALA A 116 -2.37 7.37 -0.26
N LEU A 117 -2.56 7.89 0.96
CA LEU A 117 -2.22 9.26 1.31
C LEU A 117 -0.72 9.55 1.11
N LEU A 118 0.16 8.67 1.60
CA LEU A 118 1.61 8.83 1.44
C LEU A 118 2.02 8.89 -0.04
N ASN A 119 1.44 8.05 -0.89
CA ASN A 119 1.70 8.09 -2.34
C ASN A 119 1.13 9.35 -3.01
N ALA A 120 -0.07 9.80 -2.62
CA ALA A 120 -0.65 11.04 -3.13
C ALA A 120 0.25 12.24 -2.81
N ILE A 121 0.78 12.32 -1.58
CA ILE A 121 1.72 13.37 -1.18
C ILE A 121 3.01 13.30 -2.02
N ASN A 122 3.56 12.09 -2.23
CA ASN A 122 4.75 11.90 -3.07
C ASN A 122 4.53 12.42 -4.49
N LEU A 123 3.39 12.09 -5.09
CA LEU A 123 3.03 12.54 -6.44
C LEU A 123 2.91 14.06 -6.50
N LEU A 124 2.24 14.69 -5.52
CA LEU A 124 2.08 16.14 -5.46
C LEU A 124 3.42 16.87 -5.36
N ILE A 125 4.33 16.38 -4.51
CA ILE A 125 5.66 17.00 -4.34
C ILE A 125 6.50 16.85 -5.61
N ASN A 126 6.53 15.66 -6.20
CA ASN A 126 7.29 15.40 -7.43
C ASN A 126 6.71 16.12 -8.66
N THR A 127 5.40 16.35 -8.69
CA THR A 127 4.77 17.14 -9.77
C THR A 127 5.07 18.62 -9.62
N LYS A 128 5.02 19.16 -8.39
CA LYS A 128 5.38 20.57 -8.11
C LYS A 128 6.84 20.88 -8.45
N SER A 129 7.76 19.97 -8.15
CA SER A 129 9.18 20.14 -8.50
C SER A 129 9.39 20.15 -10.01
N PHE A 130 8.68 19.31 -10.77
CA PHE A 130 8.73 19.30 -12.23
C PHE A 130 8.22 20.62 -12.85
N ILE A 131 7.06 21.11 -12.38
CA ILE A 131 6.48 22.37 -12.90
C ILE A 131 7.43 23.55 -12.62
N ARG A 132 8.02 23.62 -11.42
CA ARG A 132 8.90 24.74 -11.03
C ARG A 132 10.19 24.80 -11.86
N LEU A 133 10.68 23.66 -12.36
CA LEU A 133 11.88 23.57 -13.20
C LEU A 133 11.64 23.91 -14.68
N ASN A 134 10.40 23.83 -15.16
CA ASN A 134 10.04 24.02 -16.57
C ASN A 134 9.34 25.34 -16.87
N ILE A 135 9.15 26.22 -15.90
CA ILE A 135 8.70 27.60 -16.17
C ILE A 135 9.96 28.40 -16.52
N PRO A 136 10.15 28.83 -17.78
CA PRO A 136 11.25 29.72 -18.13
C PRO A 136 11.09 31.01 -17.32
N THR A 137 12.02 31.25 -16.41
CA THR A 137 12.15 32.54 -15.75
C THR A 137 12.68 33.51 -16.79
N ASN A 138 11.77 34.14 -17.55
CA ASN A 138 12.10 35.32 -18.33
C ASN A 138 12.43 36.43 -17.32
N GLN A 139 13.71 36.51 -16.95
CA GLN A 139 14.34 37.67 -16.32
C GLN A 139 15.39 38.21 -17.26
#